data_AF-A0A5K0XMX0-F1
#
_entry.id   AF-A0A5K0XMX0-F1
#
_cell.length_a   1.000
_cell.length_b   1.000
_cell.length_c   1.000
_cell.angle_alpha   90.00
_cell.angle_beta   90.00
_cell.angle_gamma   90.00
#
_symmetry.space_group_name_H-M   'P 1'
#
loop_
_entity.id
_entity.type
_entity.pdbx_description
1 polymer ?
#
loop_
_entity_poly.entity_id
_entity_poly.type
_entity_poly.pdbx_seq_one_letter_code
_entity_poly.pdbx_strand_id
1 'polypeptide(L)' 'AIRFYGSHNIIVQDITLQNSPQCHLKFDGSSGILVSKVRISSPENSPNTDGIHLENTKDVEIEDCIIAC' A
#
# COMPACT_ATOMS: atom_id res chain seq x y z
N ALA A 1 -1.06 7.94 4.69
CA ALA A 1 -0.34 7.47 3.49
C ALA A 1 1.12 7.16 3.80
N ILE A 2 1.66 6.08 3.24
CA ILE A 2 3.10 5.78 3.18
C ILE A 2 3.50 5.70 1.70
N ARG A 3 4.66 6.24 1.34
CA ARG A 3 5.14 6.24 -0.05
C ARG A 3 6.62 5.87 -0.11
N PHE A 4 6.96 5.01 -1.05
CA PHE A 4 8.34 4.60 -1.36
C PHE A 4 8.67 4.97 -2.80
N TYR A 5 9.87 5.52 -2.99
CA TYR A 5 10.39 5.94 -4.30
C TYR A 5 11.78 5.36 -4.51
N GLY A 6 12.05 4.74 -5.66
CA GLY A 6 13.38 4.24 -6.03
C GLY A 6 13.96 3.21 -5.03
N SER A 7 13.10 2.56 -4.25
CA SER A 7 13.47 1.74 -3.10
C SER A 7 13.45 0.24 -3.41
N HIS A 8 14.31 -0.53 -2.74
CA HIS A 8 14.52 -1.96 -3.03
C HIS A 8 14.39 -2.79 -1.74
N ASN A 9 13.94 -4.05 -1.84
CA ASN A 9 13.82 -5.00 -0.72
C ASN A 9 12.97 -4.46 0.43
N ILE A 10 11.74 -4.02 0.12
CA ILE A 10 10.83 -3.38 1.06
C ILE A 10 9.92 -4.43 1.68
N ILE A 11 9.80 -4.41 3.01
CA ILE A 11 8.84 -5.24 3.74
C ILE A 11 7.88 -4.32 4.49
N VAL A 12 6.60 -4.43 4.18
CA VAL A 12 5.50 -3.78 4.90
C VAL A 12 4.66 -4.88 5.52
N GLN A 13 4.75 -5.03 6.85
CA GLN A 13 4.12 -6.15 7.54
C GLN A 13 3.42 -5.72 8.83
N ASP A 14 2.25 -6.31 9.09
CA ASP A 14 1.53 -6.20 10.37
C ASP A 14 1.22 -4.76 10.81
N ILE A 15 0.72 -3.96 9.86
CA ILE A 15 0.32 -2.58 10.12
C ILE A 15 -1.13 -2.31 9.70
N THR A 16 -1.72 -1.29 10.31
CA THR A 16 -3.05 -0.78 9.93
C THR A 16 -2.92 0.65 9.40
N LEU A 17 -3.46 0.91 8.22
CA LEU A 17 -3.50 2.21 7.56
C LEU A 17 -4.96 2.66 7.42
N GLN A 18 -5.33 3.81 7.98
CA GLN A 18 -6.71 4.27 7.97
C GLN A 18 -6.84 5.72 7.51
N ASN A 19 -7.97 6.03 6.89
CA ASN A 19 -8.43 7.40 6.61
C ASN A 19 -7.40 8.23 5.83
N SER A 20 -6.63 7.59 4.95
CA SER A 20 -5.68 8.32 4.11
C SER A 20 -6.43 9.02 2.99
N PRO A 21 -6.26 10.34 2.80
CA PRO A 21 -6.74 10.97 1.59
C PRO A 21 -5.96 10.38 0.41
N GLN A 22 -6.66 10.08 -0.68
CA GLN A 22 -6.09 9.42 -1.86
C GLN A 22 -5.57 8.00 -1.56
N CYS A 23 -4.31 7.73 -1.87
CA CYS A 23 -3.68 6.41 -1.72
C CYS A 23 -3.17 6.16 -0.29
N HIS A 24 -3.36 4.94 0.24
CA HIS A 24 -2.83 4.54 1.54
C HIS A 24 -1.36 4.11 1.47
N LEU A 25 -0.99 3.31 0.46
CA LEU A 25 0.38 2.81 0.28
C LEU A 25 0.81 2.94 -1.19
N LYS A 26 1.85 3.74 -1.48
CA LYS A 26 2.37 3.92 -2.85
C LYS A 26 3.81 3.41 -2.97
N PHE A 27 4.09 2.74 -4.09
CA PHE A 27 5.44 2.38 -4.51
C PHE A 27 5.67 2.90 -5.94
N ASP A 28 6.77 3.64 -6.15
CA ASP A 28 7.13 4.20 -7.45
C ASP A 28 8.61 3.96 -7.77
N GLY A 29 8.89 3.29 -8.88
CA GLY A 29 10.25 2.95 -9.29
C GLY A 29 10.95 1.98 -8.34
N SER A 30 10.20 1.11 -7.67
CA SER A 30 10.69 0.23 -6.62
C SER A 30 10.77 -1.25 -7.06
N SER A 31 11.50 -2.08 -6.30
CA SER A 31 11.52 -3.53 -6.55
C SER A 31 11.75 -4.39 -5.32
N GLY A 32 11.35 -5.66 -5.38
CA GLY A 32 11.49 -6.62 -4.29
C GLY A 32 10.65 -6.22 -3.09
N ILE A 33 9.34 -6.22 -3.25
CA ILE A 33 8.40 -5.70 -2.26
C ILE A 33 7.55 -6.86 -1.73
N LEU A 34 7.48 -6.97 -0.40
CA LEU A 34 6.54 -7.83 0.30
C LEU A 34 5.59 -6.97 1.15
N VAL A 35 4.29 -7.07 0.88
CA VAL A 35 3.23 -6.50 1.71
C VAL A 35 2.43 -7.65 2.31
N SER A 36 2.48 -7.83 3.63
CA SER A 36 1.79 -8.94 4.31
C SER A 36 1.07 -8.50 5.58
N LYS A 37 -0.10 -9.09 5.88
CA LYS A 37 -0.86 -8.81 7.12
C LYS A 37 -1.19 -7.32 7.31
N VAL A 38 -1.39 -6.59 6.21
CA VAL A 38 -1.74 -5.17 6.25
C VAL A 38 -3.25 -4.99 6.25
N ARG A 39 -3.77 -4.10 7.11
CA ARG A 39 -5.16 -3.67 7.11
C ARG A 39 -5.27 -2.25 6.59
N ILE A 40 -6.09 -2.02 5.57
CA ILE A 40 -6.36 -0.70 5.00
C ILE A 40 -7.85 -0.44 5.12
N SER A 41 -8.23 0.71 5.69
CA SER A 41 -9.65 1.09 5.83
C SER A 41 -9.92 2.56 5.56
N SER A 42 -11.02 2.88 4.88
CA SER A 42 -11.51 4.24 4.68
C SER A 42 -13.00 4.40 5.02
N PRO A 43 -13.46 5.63 5.33
CA PRO A 43 -14.89 5.91 5.46
C PRO A 43 -15.58 5.79 4.09
N GLU A 44 -16.84 5.32 4.08
CA GLU A 44 -17.66 5.12 2.86
C GLU A 44 -17.73 6.36 1.96
N ASN A 45 -17.66 7.54 2.56
CA ASN A 45 -17.79 8.82 1.86
C ASN A 45 -16.44 9.37 1.35
N SER A 46 -15.36 8.58 1.47
CA SER A 46 -14.01 9.05 1.17
C SER A 46 -13.77 9.13 -0.34
N PRO A 47 -13.34 10.28 -0.88
CA PRO A 47 -13.05 10.41 -2.29
C PRO A 47 -11.71 9.74 -2.66
N ASN A 48 -11.75 8.84 -3.66
CA ASN A 48 -10.61 8.17 -4.31
C ASN A 48 -9.60 7.49 -3.37
N THR A 49 -9.98 6.38 -2.74
CA THR A 49 -9.14 5.65 -1.77
C THR A 49 -8.43 4.44 -2.37
N ASP A 50 -7.37 4.67 -3.14
CA ASP A 50 -6.48 3.57 -3.52
C ASP A 50 -5.90 2.93 -2.25
N GLY A 51 -6.06 1.61 -2.11
CA GLY A 51 -5.45 0.88 -1.02
C GLY A 51 -3.92 0.84 -1.19
N ILE A 52 -3.48 0.12 -2.21
CA ILE A 52 -2.07 -0.03 -2.57
C ILE A 52 -1.91 0.36 -4.04
N HIS A 53 -1.04 1.33 -4.32
CA HIS A 53 -0.75 1.85 -5.64
C HIS A 53 0.68 1.50 -6.05
N LEU A 54 0.83 0.80 -7.18
CA LEU A 54 2.11 0.36 -7.73
C LEU A 54 2.37 1.08 -9.06
N GLU A 55 3.46 1.84 -9.13
CA GLU A 55 3.87 2.57 -10.32
C GLU A 55 5.33 2.25 -10.64
N ASN A 56 5.69 1.97 -11.89
CA ASN A 56 7.07 1.65 -12.30
C ASN A 56 7.79 0.60 -11.42
N THR A 57 7.03 -0.31 -10.81
CA THR A 57 7.50 -1.19 -9.73
C THR A 57 7.51 -2.65 -10.17
N LYS A 58 8.47 -3.45 -9.69
CA LYS A 58 8.68 -4.85 -10.09
C LYS A 58 8.82 -5.78 -8.87
N ASP A 59 8.61 -7.08 -9.07
CA ASP A 59 8.80 -8.11 -8.05
C ASP A 59 8.04 -7.80 -6.75
N VAL A 60 6.71 -7.74 -6.86
CA VAL A 60 5.82 -7.38 -5.75
C VAL A 60 4.96 -8.58 -5.35
N GLU A 61 4.98 -8.88 -4.06
CA GLU A 61 4.14 -9.87 -3.41
C GLU A 61 3.23 -9.18 -2.39
N ILE A 62 1.92 -9.41 -2.51
CA ILE A 62 0.90 -8.88 -1.60
C ILE A 62 0.06 -10.06 -1.12
N GLU A 63 0.12 -10.34 0.17
CA GLU A 63 -0.55 -11.49 0.79
C GLU A 63 -1.20 -11.12 2.14
N ASP A 64 -2.17 -11.90 2.60
CA ASP A 64 -2.80 -11.74 3.92
C ASP A 64 -3.30 -10.32 4.26
N CYS A 65 -3.69 -9.53 3.25
CA CYS A 65 -4.13 -8.16 3.44
C CYS A 65 -5.66 -8.06 3.51
N ILE A 66 -6.16 -7.13 4.34
CA ILE A 66 -7.57 -6.73 4.36
C ILE A 66 -7.64 -5.28 3.87
N ILE A 67 -8.29 -5.05 2.75
CA ILE A 67 -8.44 -3.72 2.15
C ILE A 67 -9.93 -3.43 2.03
N ALA A 68 -10.41 -2.43 2.79
CA ALA A 68 -11.79 -1.99 2.85
C ALA A 68 -11.86 -0.48 2.61
N CYS A 69 -11.94 -0.08 1.33
CA CYS A 69 -11.90 1.30 0.90
C CYS A 69 -13.28 1.96 0.85
#